data_AF-A0AAN4YG75-F1
#
_entry.id   AF-A0AAN4YG75-F1
#
_cell.length_a   1.000
_cell.length_b   1.000
_cell.length_c   1.000
_cell.angle_alpha   90.00
_cell.angle_beta   90.00
_cell.angle_gamma   90.00
#
_symmetry.space_group_name_H-M   'P 1'
#
loop_
_entity.id
_entity.type
_entity.pdbx_description
1 polymer ?
#
loop_
_entity_poly.entity_id
_entity_poly.type
_entity_poly.pdbx_seq_one_letter_code
_entity_poly.pdbx_strand_id
1 'polypeptide(L)'
;MGIEPPPITAAGVFPPEPIFQRFAAYFPQSVPLEYIIKRLIDISQVHPLFFMCDPRGQLDNAEVIDTVSGLRFEDQMTFMAAPMHTRDISSRDVACAFAQCVAEHTGGRLLDIPDLNLEILEEPVSGNKEYLHDLEILHKSVILYSWLSFRFGGVFTDRTLAAHVKELVEERMVRALTEFSANKKLRKDASLRRQIALQKQIQDHKRLLAEADLDAFEEEGEETVPIDLSAENDSLERVSPEAQAA
;
A
#
# COMPACT_ATOMS: atom_id res chain seq x y z
N MET A 1 28.00 31.33 -19.91
CA MET A 1 29.10 30.34 -19.93
C MET A 1 28.70 29.22 -18.99
N GLY A 2 28.47 28.01 -19.50
CA GLY A 2 28.20 26.85 -18.65
C GLY A 2 29.50 26.41 -18.01
N ILE A 3 29.58 26.44 -16.68
CA ILE A 3 30.73 25.95 -15.93
C ILE A 3 30.72 24.43 -16.01
N GLU A 4 31.78 23.83 -16.53
CA GLU A 4 31.94 22.38 -16.52
C GLU A 4 32.17 21.90 -15.08
N PRO A 5 31.42 20.90 -14.59
CA PRO A 5 31.59 20.40 -13.24
C PRO A 5 32.96 19.73 -13.08
N PRO A 6 33.59 19.82 -11.91
CA PRO A 6 34.87 19.17 -11.66
C PRO A 6 34.75 17.64 -11.74
N PRO A 7 35.81 16.94 -12.16
CA PRO A 7 35.81 15.48 -12.23
C PRO A 7 35.76 14.85 -10.83
N ILE A 8 35.09 13.70 -10.74
CA ILE A 8 35.06 12.88 -9.53
C ILE A 8 36.43 12.25 -9.25
N THR A 9 36.90 12.31 -8.01
CA THR A 9 38.26 11.90 -7.62
C THR A 9 38.32 10.60 -6.82
N ALA A 10 37.21 10.19 -6.19
CA ALA A 10 37.14 9.00 -5.35
C ALA A 10 35.75 8.36 -5.38
N ALA A 11 35.68 7.06 -5.09
CA ALA A 11 34.43 6.30 -5.00
C ALA A 11 34.09 5.94 -3.54
N GLY A 12 32.81 6.02 -3.19
CA GLY A 12 32.33 5.61 -1.88
C GLY A 12 32.35 4.09 -1.72
N VAL A 13 32.87 3.60 -0.59
CA VAL A 13 32.83 2.18 -0.22
C VAL A 13 32.19 2.02 1.15
N PHE A 14 31.59 0.86 1.38
CA PHE A 14 31.05 0.48 2.68
C PHE A 14 31.43 -0.99 2.95
N PRO A 15 31.67 -1.39 4.21
CA PRO A 15 32.03 -2.77 4.49
C PRO A 15 30.89 -3.72 4.09
N PRO A 16 31.18 -4.80 3.34
CA PRO A 16 30.17 -5.82 3.07
C PRO A 16 29.88 -6.64 4.33
N GLU A 17 28.72 -7.30 4.35
CA GLU A 17 28.23 -8.10 5.47
C GLU A 17 29.26 -9.09 6.07
N PRO A 18 30.05 -9.84 5.28
CA PRO A 18 31.02 -10.77 5.85
C PRO A 18 32.12 -10.09 6.69
N ILE A 19 32.42 -8.81 6.45
CA ILE A 19 33.35 -8.05 7.28
C ILE A 19 32.71 -7.74 8.63
N PHE A 20 31.45 -7.31 8.63
CA PHE A 20 30.69 -7.09 9.87
C PHE A 20 30.59 -8.38 10.70
N GLN A 21 30.25 -9.51 10.07
CA GLN A 21 30.15 -10.81 10.76
C GLN A 21 31.48 -11.22 11.41
N ARG A 22 32.59 -11.12 10.67
CA ARG A 22 33.93 -11.44 11.21
C ARG A 22 34.33 -10.50 12.34
N PHE A 23 33.99 -9.21 12.21
CA PHE A 23 34.32 -8.23 13.21
C PHE A 23 33.48 -8.40 14.48
N ALA A 24 32.18 -8.68 14.34
CA ALA A 24 31.25 -8.95 15.43
C ALA A 24 31.64 -10.21 16.23
N ALA A 25 32.28 -11.20 15.60
CA ALA A 25 32.74 -12.42 16.27
C ALA A 25 33.81 -12.16 17.37
N TYR A 26 34.45 -10.99 17.40
CA TYR A 26 35.36 -10.59 18.48
C TYR A 26 34.63 -10.04 19.72
N PHE A 27 33.31 -9.85 19.64
CA PHE A 27 32.50 -9.25 20.70
C PHE A 27 31.47 -10.25 21.23
N PRO A 28 31.07 -10.14 22.51
CA PRO A 28 29.89 -10.83 23.02
C PRO A 28 28.61 -10.40 22.28
N GLN A 29 27.61 -11.27 22.24
CA GLN A 29 26.31 -10.99 21.60
C GLN A 29 25.52 -9.85 22.28
N SER A 30 25.90 -9.44 23.48
CA SER A 30 25.28 -8.32 24.20
C SER A 30 25.76 -6.94 23.72
N VAL A 31 26.75 -6.89 22.83
CA VAL A 31 27.28 -5.62 22.33
C VAL A 31 26.32 -5.06 21.28
N PRO A 32 25.87 -3.79 21.42
CA PRO A 32 24.98 -3.16 20.45
C PRO A 32 25.58 -3.11 19.04
N LEU A 33 24.76 -3.29 18.02
CA LEU A 33 25.13 -3.17 16.63
C LEU A 33 25.70 -1.78 16.32
N GLU A 34 25.11 -0.73 16.90
CA GLU A 34 25.58 0.65 16.72
C GLU A 34 27.07 0.79 17.07
N TYR A 35 27.52 0.14 18.16
CA TYR A 35 28.92 0.14 18.57
C TYR A 35 29.81 -0.59 17.56
N ILE A 36 29.37 -1.75 17.08
CA ILE A 36 30.11 -2.54 16.08
C ILE A 36 30.31 -1.73 14.79
N ILE A 37 29.28 -1.03 14.32
CA ILE A 37 29.35 -0.17 13.13
C ILE A 37 30.36 0.97 13.34
N LYS A 38 30.19 1.75 14.42
CA LYS A 38 31.10 2.86 14.73
C LYS A 38 32.55 2.39 14.81
N ARG A 39 32.78 1.28 15.50
CA ARG A 39 34.13 0.76 15.73
C ARG A 39 34.76 0.23 14.45
N LEU A 40 34.01 -0.49 13.61
CA LEU A 40 34.54 -1.01 12.35
C LEU A 40 34.95 0.14 11.41
N ILE A 41 34.13 1.19 11.34
CA ILE A 41 34.39 2.35 10.47
C ILE A 41 35.61 3.13 10.95
N ASP A 42 35.73 3.35 12.26
CA ASP A 42 36.85 4.07 12.89
C ASP A 42 38.21 3.41 12.61
N ILE A 43 38.27 2.07 12.59
CA ILE A 43 39.52 1.34 12.33
C ILE A 43 39.78 1.06 10.84
N SER A 44 38.80 1.30 9.98
CA SER A 44 38.90 0.95 8.56
C SER A 44 39.85 1.89 7.82
N GLN A 45 40.74 1.33 7.02
CA GLN A 45 41.64 2.08 6.14
C GLN A 45 41.28 1.78 4.69
N VAL A 46 41.16 2.84 3.89
CA VAL A 46 40.84 2.75 2.46
C VAL A 46 41.91 3.46 1.63
N HIS A 47 42.13 2.98 0.40
CA HIS A 47 43.05 3.60 -0.54
C HIS A 47 42.54 5.02 -0.91
N PRO A 48 43.41 6.01 -1.21
CA PRO A 48 43.00 7.40 -1.51
C PRO A 48 42.00 7.60 -2.67
N LEU A 49 41.81 6.59 -3.51
CA LEU A 49 40.80 6.58 -4.58
C LEU A 49 39.40 6.20 -4.07
N PHE A 50 39.27 5.91 -2.77
CA PHE A 50 38.02 5.57 -2.12
C PHE A 50 37.85 6.39 -0.84
N PHE A 51 36.60 6.53 -0.43
CA PHE A 51 36.25 7.08 0.88
C PHE A 51 35.20 6.18 1.53
N MET A 52 35.20 6.12 2.86
CA MET A 52 34.16 5.40 3.58
C MET A 52 32.85 6.18 3.47
N CYS A 53 31.79 5.52 2.99
CA CYS A 53 30.46 6.10 2.97
C CYS A 53 29.99 6.46 4.39
N ASP A 54 29.18 7.49 4.47
CA ASP A 54 28.61 7.97 5.73
C ASP A 54 27.62 6.94 6.32
N PRO A 55 27.85 6.44 7.55
CA PRO A 55 27.02 5.41 8.15
C PRO A 55 25.74 5.93 8.82
N ARG A 56 25.40 7.22 8.72
CA ARG A 56 24.24 7.80 9.43
C ARG A 56 22.97 6.95 9.31
N GLY A 57 22.59 6.53 8.11
CA GLY A 57 21.40 5.69 7.93
C GLY A 57 21.52 4.31 8.60
N GLN A 58 22.70 3.70 8.58
CA GLN A 58 22.95 2.42 9.27
C GLN A 58 22.93 2.58 10.79
N LEU A 59 23.42 3.71 11.32
CA LEU A 59 23.38 4.01 12.75
C LEU A 59 21.95 4.30 13.23
N ASP A 60 21.19 5.08 12.45
CA ASP A 60 19.77 5.32 12.71
C ASP A 60 18.99 3.99 12.75
N ASN A 61 19.28 3.10 11.80
CA ASN A 61 18.70 1.76 11.77
C ASN A 61 19.12 0.92 12.98
N ALA A 62 20.41 0.96 13.34
CA ALA A 62 20.95 0.22 14.48
C ALA A 62 20.30 0.66 15.79
N GLU A 63 19.97 1.95 15.96
CA GLU A 63 19.26 2.43 17.15
C GLU A 63 17.92 1.72 17.36
N VAL A 64 17.17 1.43 16.28
CA VAL A 64 15.91 0.66 16.38
C VAL A 64 16.20 -0.82 16.60
N ILE A 65 17.14 -1.39 15.85
CA ILE A 65 17.48 -2.83 15.92
C ILE A 65 17.96 -3.21 17.33
N ASP A 66 18.79 -2.37 17.95
CA ASP A 66 19.37 -2.60 19.27
C ASP A 66 18.32 -2.56 20.40
N THR A 67 17.09 -2.08 20.14
CA THR A 67 15.98 -2.16 21.11
C THR A 67 15.32 -3.54 21.16
N VAL A 68 15.54 -4.39 20.15
CA VAL A 68 14.90 -5.70 20.01
C VAL A 68 15.88 -6.81 20.42
N SER A 69 15.54 -7.52 21.50
CA SER A 69 16.29 -8.69 21.94
C SER A 69 16.00 -9.93 21.10
N GLY A 70 17.01 -10.78 20.88
CA GLY A 70 16.83 -12.10 20.26
C GLY A 70 17.00 -12.13 18.74
N LEU A 71 17.23 -10.99 18.09
CA LEU A 71 17.61 -10.96 16.68
C LEU A 71 18.98 -11.60 16.46
N ARG A 72 19.08 -12.46 15.44
CA ARG A 72 20.36 -13.00 15.01
C ARG A 72 21.14 -11.92 14.28
N PHE A 73 22.47 -12.00 14.31
CA PHE A 73 23.31 -11.00 13.66
C PHE A 73 23.03 -10.88 12.14
N GLU A 74 22.73 -12.00 11.46
CA GLU A 74 22.33 -12.00 10.04
C GLU A 74 21.02 -11.21 9.80
N ASP A 75 20.05 -11.36 10.70
CA ASP A 75 18.80 -10.61 10.64
C ASP A 75 19.05 -9.12 10.92
N GLN A 76 19.90 -8.80 11.90
CA GLN A 76 20.35 -7.44 12.18
C GLN A 76 21.02 -6.79 10.96
N MET A 77 21.86 -7.51 10.22
CA MET A 77 22.48 -7.01 8.99
C MET A 77 21.44 -6.72 7.90
N THR A 78 20.43 -7.57 7.79
CA THR A 78 19.31 -7.37 6.87
C THR A 78 18.50 -6.12 7.22
N PHE A 79 18.19 -5.92 8.51
CA PHE A 79 17.50 -4.70 8.98
C PHE A 79 18.38 -3.45 8.85
N MET A 80 19.70 -3.55 9.08
CA MET A 80 20.62 -2.44 8.88
C MET A 80 20.58 -1.92 7.44
N ALA A 81 20.38 -2.81 6.46
CA ALA A 81 20.23 -2.47 5.04
C ALA A 81 18.80 -2.09 4.63
N ALA A 82 17.81 -2.25 5.52
CA ALA A 82 16.41 -2.00 5.20
C ALA A 82 16.11 -0.49 5.11
N PRO A 83 15.17 -0.07 4.25
CA PRO A 83 14.77 1.32 4.09
C PRO A 83 13.86 1.77 5.25
N MET A 84 14.37 1.80 6.47
CA MET A 84 13.62 2.24 7.64
C MET A 84 13.59 3.76 7.72
N HIS A 85 12.46 4.29 8.17
CA HIS A 85 12.31 5.72 8.44
C HIS A 85 12.28 5.91 9.95
N THR A 86 13.32 6.52 10.51
CA THR A 86 13.53 6.59 11.97
C THR A 86 13.28 7.98 12.56
N ARG A 87 12.93 8.96 11.73
CA ARG A 87 12.70 10.34 12.20
C ARG A 87 11.36 10.51 12.91
N ASP A 88 10.36 9.73 12.52
CA ASP A 88 9.01 9.75 13.08
C ASP A 88 8.87 8.61 14.07
N ILE A 89 8.34 8.89 15.27
CA ILE A 89 8.22 7.91 16.36
C ILE A 89 7.38 6.71 15.92
N SER A 90 6.22 6.96 15.30
CA SER A 90 5.35 5.90 14.79
C SER A 90 6.04 5.01 13.74
N SER A 91 6.91 5.57 12.89
CA SER A 91 7.69 4.74 11.95
C SER A 91 8.74 3.88 12.66
N ARG A 92 9.35 4.39 13.75
CA ARG A 92 10.27 3.59 14.59
C ARG A 92 9.52 2.46 15.30
N ASP A 93 8.33 2.73 15.83
CA ASP A 93 7.52 1.74 16.54
C ASP A 93 7.13 0.60 15.59
N VAL A 94 6.69 0.92 14.37
CA VAL A 94 6.41 -0.09 13.33
C VAL A 94 7.66 -0.89 12.95
N ALA A 95 8.81 -0.24 12.78
CA ALA A 95 10.06 -0.93 12.47
C ALA A 95 10.50 -1.86 13.61
N CYS A 96 10.29 -1.44 14.87
CA CYS A 96 10.52 -2.25 16.06
C CYS A 96 9.58 -3.46 16.09
N ALA A 97 8.29 -3.28 15.82
CA ALA A 97 7.32 -4.36 15.75
C ALA A 97 7.71 -5.39 14.66
N PHE A 98 8.13 -4.93 13.47
CA PHE A 98 8.62 -5.83 12.42
C PHE A 98 9.86 -6.61 12.84
N ALA A 99 10.81 -5.96 13.51
CA ALA A 99 11.99 -6.60 14.06
C ALA A 99 11.64 -7.65 15.12
N GLN A 100 10.65 -7.38 15.98
CA GLN A 100 10.12 -8.34 16.97
C GLN A 100 9.48 -9.56 16.28
N CYS A 101 8.65 -9.36 15.26
CA CYS A 101 8.07 -10.46 14.48
C CYS A 101 9.15 -11.41 13.91
N VAL A 102 10.28 -10.85 13.46
CA VAL A 102 11.41 -11.65 12.96
C VAL A 102 12.13 -12.38 14.10
N ALA A 103 12.36 -11.72 15.23
CA ALA A 103 13.00 -12.33 16.40
C ALA A 103 12.18 -13.51 16.97
N GLU A 104 10.86 -13.39 16.97
CA GLU A 104 9.93 -14.41 17.46
C GLU A 104 9.53 -15.43 16.39
N HIS A 105 9.90 -15.19 15.13
CA HIS A 105 9.49 -15.98 13.96
C HIS A 105 7.96 -16.14 13.81
N THR A 106 7.18 -15.12 14.20
CA THR A 106 5.71 -15.15 14.16
C THR A 106 5.12 -13.74 14.06
N GLY A 107 3.80 -13.62 13.89
CA GLY A 107 3.08 -12.33 13.97
C GLY A 107 3.29 -11.38 12.79
N GLY A 108 3.95 -11.81 11.70
CA GLY A 108 4.27 -10.96 10.56
C GLY A 108 3.15 -10.79 9.52
N ARG A 109 1.91 -11.20 9.81
CA ARG A 109 0.77 -10.94 8.91
C ARG A 109 0.43 -9.46 8.94
N LEU A 110 0.13 -8.88 7.77
CA LEU A 110 0.04 -7.41 7.64
C LEU A 110 -1.04 -6.81 8.55
N LEU A 111 -2.18 -7.51 8.68
CA LEU A 111 -3.33 -7.05 9.48
C LEU A 111 -3.17 -7.32 10.98
N ASP A 112 -2.22 -8.16 11.38
CA ASP A 112 -2.03 -8.57 12.78
C ASP A 112 -1.07 -7.63 13.52
N ILE A 113 -0.50 -6.63 12.84
CA ILE A 113 0.52 -5.72 13.38
C ILE A 113 -0.15 -4.43 13.87
N PRO A 114 -0.33 -4.23 15.18
CA PRO A 114 -1.14 -3.13 15.73
C PRO A 114 -0.51 -1.76 15.50
N ASP A 115 0.82 -1.66 15.47
CA ASP A 115 1.53 -0.40 15.24
C ASP A 115 1.33 0.13 13.82
N LEU A 116 0.90 -0.73 12.88
CA LEU A 116 0.59 -0.34 11.52
C LEU A 116 -0.82 0.30 11.49
N ASN A 117 -0.87 1.64 11.49
CA ASN A 117 -2.12 2.39 11.43
C ASN A 117 -2.84 2.22 10.07
N LEU A 118 -3.52 1.09 9.87
CA LEU A 118 -4.35 0.82 8.70
C LEU A 118 -5.69 1.56 8.75
N GLU A 119 -6.15 1.95 9.93
CA GLU A 119 -7.44 2.61 10.19
C GLU A 119 -7.57 3.95 9.46
N ILE A 120 -6.46 4.65 9.21
CA ILE A 120 -6.44 5.89 8.41
C ILE A 120 -7.03 5.74 7.00
N LEU A 121 -7.05 4.52 6.46
CA LEU A 121 -7.65 4.24 5.15
C LEU A 121 -9.18 4.31 5.19
N GLU A 122 -9.79 4.18 6.37
CA GLU A 122 -11.24 4.30 6.56
C GLU A 122 -11.67 5.75 6.80
N GLU A 123 -10.75 6.60 7.27
CA GLU A 123 -11.01 8.02 7.49
C GLU A 123 -11.37 8.77 6.20
N PRO A 124 -12.24 9.80 6.27
CA PRO A 124 -12.54 10.63 5.12
C PRO A 124 -11.31 11.43 4.69
N VAL A 125 -11.09 11.53 3.37
CA VAL A 125 -9.96 12.27 2.80
C VAL A 125 -10.00 13.72 3.30
N SER A 126 -8.90 14.15 3.93
CA SER A 126 -8.74 15.48 4.51
C SER A 126 -7.58 16.24 3.89
N GLY A 127 -7.68 17.57 3.89
CA GLY A 127 -6.57 18.48 3.56
C GLY A 127 -5.68 18.80 4.76
N ASN A 128 -5.94 18.22 5.93
CA ASN A 128 -5.12 18.41 7.12
C ASN A 128 -3.71 17.85 6.87
N LYS A 129 -2.70 18.58 7.36
CA LYS A 129 -1.30 18.18 7.28
C LYS A 129 -1.02 16.89 8.06
N GLU A 130 -1.70 16.69 9.19
CA GLU A 130 -1.57 15.48 10.02
C GLU A 130 -2.05 14.24 9.25
N TYR A 131 -3.24 14.30 8.64
CA TYR A 131 -3.77 13.21 7.79
C TYR A 131 -2.79 12.80 6.68
N LEU A 132 -2.20 13.78 5.98
CA LEU A 132 -1.23 13.48 4.93
C LEU A 132 0.06 12.88 5.51
N HIS A 133 0.52 13.37 6.66
CA HIS A 133 1.70 12.85 7.34
C HIS A 133 1.51 11.40 7.78
N ASP A 134 0.35 11.06 8.34
CA ASP A 134 0.03 9.71 8.76
C ASP A 134 -0.11 8.75 7.56
N LEU A 135 -0.66 9.23 6.42
CA LEU A 135 -0.63 8.47 5.17
C LEU A 135 0.80 8.23 4.67
N GLU A 136 1.69 9.23 4.76
CA GLU A 136 3.11 9.08 4.40
C GLU A 136 3.83 8.07 5.32
N ILE A 137 3.52 8.09 6.63
CA ILE A 137 4.05 7.10 7.59
C ILE A 137 3.58 5.71 7.20
N LEU A 138 2.28 5.51 7.00
CA LEU A 138 1.73 4.21 6.59
C LEU A 138 2.35 3.73 5.28
N HIS A 139 2.50 4.61 4.29
CA HIS A 139 3.12 4.27 3.00
C HIS A 139 4.55 3.76 3.17
N LYS A 140 5.38 4.48 3.93
CA LYS A 140 6.77 4.08 4.22
C LYS A 140 6.80 2.73 4.96
N SER A 141 5.92 2.54 5.93
CA SER A 141 5.79 1.28 6.67
C SER A 141 5.41 0.10 5.77
N VAL A 142 4.48 0.29 4.84
CA VAL A 142 4.09 -0.75 3.87
C VAL A 142 5.22 -1.05 2.86
N ILE A 143 6.00 -0.03 2.45
CA ILE A 143 7.21 -0.25 1.65
C ILE A 143 8.24 -1.08 2.43
N LEU A 144 8.46 -0.77 3.71
CA LEU A 144 9.37 -1.54 4.57
C LEU A 144 8.89 -2.99 4.72
N TYR A 145 7.59 -3.20 5.00
CA TYR A 145 6.98 -4.54 5.04
C TYR A 145 7.22 -5.29 3.73
N SER A 146 6.97 -4.64 2.60
CA SER A 146 7.17 -5.23 1.27
C SER A 146 8.63 -5.63 1.06
N TRP A 147 9.58 -4.77 1.44
CA TRP A 147 11.02 -5.05 1.32
C TRP A 147 11.43 -6.25 2.17
N LEU A 148 10.99 -6.29 3.43
CA LEU A 148 11.26 -7.36 4.39
C LEU A 148 10.63 -8.67 3.96
N SER A 149 9.44 -8.64 3.35
CA SER A 149 8.76 -9.84 2.89
C SER A 149 9.56 -10.65 1.88
N PHE A 150 10.42 -10.03 1.07
CA PHE A 150 11.31 -10.73 0.15
C PHE A 150 12.48 -11.43 0.85
N ARG A 151 12.84 -11.03 2.07
CA ARG A 151 13.97 -11.59 2.84
C ARG A 151 13.47 -12.58 3.90
N PHE A 152 12.40 -12.23 4.62
CA PHE A 152 11.80 -13.03 5.69
C PHE A 152 10.45 -13.59 5.26
N GLY A 153 10.41 -14.32 4.15
CA GLY A 153 9.16 -14.83 3.55
C GLY A 153 8.39 -15.83 4.43
N GLY A 154 9.02 -16.41 5.44
CA GLY A 154 8.34 -17.25 6.45
C GLY A 154 7.61 -16.46 7.54
N VAL A 155 7.96 -15.18 7.73
CA VAL A 155 7.38 -14.30 8.75
C VAL A 155 6.37 -13.35 8.12
N PHE A 156 6.78 -12.63 7.07
CA PHE A 156 5.93 -11.67 6.35
C PHE A 156 5.35 -12.31 5.10
N THR A 157 4.14 -12.87 5.22
CA THR A 157 3.50 -13.69 4.18
C THR A 157 2.64 -12.89 3.21
N ASP A 158 2.16 -11.71 3.60
CA ASP A 158 1.01 -11.07 2.96
C ASP A 158 1.43 -10.05 1.88
N ARG A 159 2.28 -10.48 0.94
CA ARG A 159 2.87 -9.59 -0.07
C ARG A 159 1.83 -8.96 -1.01
N THR A 160 0.87 -9.74 -1.47
CA THR A 160 -0.21 -9.28 -2.36
C THR A 160 -1.10 -8.28 -1.66
N LEU A 161 -1.43 -8.52 -0.39
CA LEU A 161 -2.20 -7.59 0.42
C LEU A 161 -1.43 -6.29 0.64
N ALA A 162 -0.14 -6.37 0.99
CA ALA A 162 0.71 -5.19 1.15
C ALA A 162 0.80 -4.35 -0.13
N ALA A 163 0.87 -4.99 -1.30
CA ALA A 163 0.83 -4.29 -2.59
C ALA A 163 -0.50 -3.55 -2.79
N HIS A 164 -1.63 -4.17 -2.45
CA HIS A 164 -2.93 -3.53 -2.55
C HIS A 164 -3.10 -2.36 -1.57
N VAL A 165 -2.68 -2.54 -0.31
CA VAL A 165 -2.69 -1.48 0.71
C VAL A 165 -1.83 -0.30 0.25
N LYS A 166 -0.64 -0.57 -0.31
CA LYS A 166 0.23 0.48 -0.87
C LYS A 166 -0.51 1.31 -1.93
N GLU A 167 -1.16 0.66 -2.89
CA GLU A 167 -1.91 1.36 -3.95
C GLU A 167 -3.03 2.23 -3.37
N LEU A 168 -3.75 1.72 -2.36
CA LEU A 168 -4.82 2.45 -1.70
C LEU A 168 -4.30 3.70 -0.97
N VAL A 169 -3.18 3.58 -0.24
CA VAL A 169 -2.53 4.72 0.42
C VAL A 169 -2.08 5.77 -0.59
N GLU A 170 -1.44 5.34 -1.69
CA GLU A 170 -0.97 6.25 -2.75
C GLU A 170 -2.14 6.99 -3.40
N GLU A 171 -3.24 6.29 -3.69
CA GLU A 171 -4.44 6.92 -4.22
C GLU A 171 -5.01 7.97 -3.25
N ARG A 172 -5.07 7.66 -1.96
CA ARG A 172 -5.55 8.59 -0.92
C ARG A 172 -4.65 9.82 -0.80
N MET A 173 -3.33 9.65 -0.83
CA MET A 173 -2.37 10.76 -0.83
C MET A 173 -2.56 11.67 -2.05
N VAL A 174 -2.70 11.08 -3.25
CA VAL A 174 -2.93 11.84 -4.49
C VAL A 174 -4.25 12.60 -4.42
N ARG A 175 -5.32 11.98 -3.93
CA ARG A 175 -6.61 12.66 -3.70
C ARG A 175 -6.45 13.83 -2.72
N ALA A 176 -5.85 13.61 -1.55
CA ALA A 176 -5.62 14.67 -0.56
C ALA A 176 -4.85 15.87 -1.16
N LEU A 177 -3.76 15.60 -1.87
CA LEU A 177 -2.91 16.63 -2.49
C LEU A 177 -3.58 17.38 -3.65
N THR A 178 -4.44 16.72 -4.43
CA THR A 178 -5.11 17.33 -5.59
C THR A 178 -6.35 18.11 -5.21
N GLU A 179 -7.16 17.58 -4.29
CA GLU A 179 -8.42 18.18 -3.86
C GLU A 179 -8.22 19.39 -2.95
N PHE A 180 -7.24 19.31 -2.05
CA PHE A 180 -6.94 20.36 -1.08
C PHE A 180 -5.71 21.20 -1.46
N SER A 181 -5.24 21.08 -2.71
CA SER A 181 -4.11 21.86 -3.20
C SER A 181 -4.34 23.37 -3.06
N ALA A 182 -3.35 24.08 -2.54
CA ALA A 182 -3.31 25.55 -2.63
C ALA A 182 -3.33 26.04 -4.09
N ASN A 183 -2.87 25.20 -5.04
CA ASN A 183 -2.84 25.52 -6.46
C ASN A 183 -4.25 25.45 -7.07
N LYS A 184 -4.76 26.60 -7.50
CA LYS A 184 -6.09 26.73 -8.12
C LYS A 184 -6.25 25.92 -9.41
N LYS A 185 -5.17 25.70 -10.17
CA LYS A 185 -5.20 24.91 -11.41
C LYS A 185 -5.44 23.43 -11.09
N LEU A 186 -4.71 22.88 -10.13
CA LEU A 186 -4.85 21.48 -9.70
C LEU A 186 -6.25 21.20 -9.15
N ARG A 187 -6.82 22.12 -8.36
CA ARG A 187 -8.20 21.98 -7.85
C ARG A 187 -9.25 21.96 -8.96
N LYS A 188 -9.11 22.84 -9.97
CA LYS A 188 -10.02 22.88 -11.11
C LYS A 188 -9.94 21.59 -11.93
N ASP A 189 -8.73 21.11 -12.21
CA ASP A 189 -8.52 19.87 -12.95
C ASP A 189 -9.06 18.65 -12.18
N ALA A 190 -8.87 18.59 -10.86
CA ALA A 190 -9.43 17.55 -10.00
C ALA A 190 -10.96 17.59 -9.96
N SER A 191 -11.56 18.78 -9.86
CA SER A 191 -13.02 18.96 -9.91
C SER A 191 -13.59 18.53 -11.26
N LEU A 192 -12.93 18.87 -12.37
CA LEU A 192 -13.34 18.48 -13.72
C LEU A 192 -13.27 16.96 -13.90
N ARG A 193 -12.18 16.32 -13.45
CA ARG A 193 -12.02 14.86 -13.50
C ARG A 193 -13.11 14.15 -12.71
N ARG A 194 -13.48 14.66 -11.53
CA ARG A 194 -14.59 14.13 -10.73
C ARG A 194 -15.93 14.24 -11.48
N GLN A 195 -16.21 15.39 -12.09
CA GLN A 195 -17.42 15.57 -12.88
C GLN A 195 -17.51 14.57 -14.05
N ILE A 196 -16.40 14.36 -14.76
CA ILE A 196 -16.31 13.38 -15.86
C ILE A 196 -16.51 11.95 -15.34
N ALA A 197 -15.87 11.56 -14.24
CA ALA A 197 -16.02 10.22 -13.67
C ALA A 197 -17.46 9.94 -13.21
N LEU A 198 -18.11 10.93 -12.59
CA LEU A 198 -19.48 10.83 -12.11
C LEU A 198 -20.48 10.75 -13.29
N GLN A 199 -20.24 11.52 -14.35
CA GLN A 199 -21.00 11.40 -15.61
C GLN A 199 -20.83 10.01 -16.23
N LYS A 200 -19.61 9.47 -16.25
CA LYS A 200 -19.34 8.12 -16.76
C LYS A 200 -20.06 7.06 -15.95
N GLN A 201 -20.00 7.12 -14.62
CA GLN A 201 -20.74 6.19 -13.75
C GLN A 201 -22.25 6.24 -13.97
N ILE A 202 -22.82 7.45 -14.09
CA ILE A 202 -24.25 7.61 -14.40
C ILE A 202 -24.58 6.98 -15.76
N GLN A 203 -23.71 7.17 -16.76
CA GLN A 203 -23.91 6.62 -18.10
C GLN A 203 -23.82 5.08 -18.10
N ASP A 204 -22.83 4.51 -17.41
CA ASP A 204 -22.66 3.07 -17.27
C ASP A 204 -23.84 2.45 -16.51
N HIS A 205 -24.32 3.09 -15.44
CA HIS A 205 -25.49 2.61 -14.70
C HIS A 205 -26.77 2.66 -15.55
N LYS A 206 -26.98 3.74 -16.32
CA LYS A 206 -28.10 3.82 -17.28
C LYS A 206 -28.03 2.74 -18.35
N ARG A 207 -26.84 2.41 -18.84
CA ARG A 207 -26.65 1.35 -19.83
C ARG A 207 -27.01 -0.02 -19.26
N LEU A 208 -26.54 -0.33 -18.05
CA LEU A 208 -26.87 -1.59 -17.38
C LEU A 208 -28.38 -1.72 -17.12
N LEU A 209 -29.06 -0.64 -16.71
CA LEU A 209 -30.51 -0.64 -16.55
C LEU A 209 -31.24 -0.88 -17.88
N ALA A 210 -30.77 -0.27 -18.98
CA ALA A 210 -31.36 -0.47 -20.30
C ALA A 210 -31.13 -1.90 -20.84
N GLU A 211 -29.97 -2.52 -20.57
CA GLU A 211 -29.69 -3.91 -20.91
C GLU A 211 -30.60 -4.86 -20.08
N ALA A 212 -30.79 -4.61 -18.78
CA ALA A 212 -31.68 -5.39 -17.94
C ALA A 212 -33.17 -5.27 -18.33
N ASP A 213 -33.62 -4.09 -18.76
CA ASP A 213 -34.97 -3.91 -19.30
C ASP A 213 -35.17 -4.73 -20.59
N LEU A 214 -34.16 -4.80 -21.47
CA LEU A 214 -34.24 -5.58 -22.71
C LEU A 214 -34.31 -7.10 -22.45
N ASP A 215 -33.52 -7.62 -21.50
CA ASP A 215 -33.56 -9.04 -21.13
C ASP A 215 -34.94 -9.44 -20.54
N ALA A 216 -35.58 -8.54 -19.78
CA ALA A 216 -36.94 -8.76 -19.27
C ALA A 216 -38.01 -8.82 -20.38
N PHE A 217 -37.82 -8.08 -21.48
CA PHE A 217 -38.70 -8.17 -22.67
C PHE A 217 -38.39 -9.39 -23.54
N GLU A 218 -37.18 -9.95 -23.48
CA GLU A 218 -36.82 -11.19 -24.18
C GLU A 218 -37.34 -12.44 -23.42
N GLU A 219 -37.38 -12.45 -22.08
CA GLU A 219 -37.97 -13.54 -21.28
C GLU A 219 -39.51 -13.63 -21.37
N GLU A 220 -40.21 -12.53 -21.64
CA GLU A 220 -41.68 -12.54 -21.90
C GLU A 220 -42.05 -12.96 -23.34
N GLY A 221 -41.06 -13.22 -24.22
CA GLY A 221 -41.26 -13.53 -25.64
C GLY A 221 -41.37 -15.03 -26.01
N GLU A 222 -41.11 -15.96 -25.09
CA GLU A 222 -41.16 -17.41 -25.34
C GLU A 222 -42.38 -18.10 -24.69
N GLU A 223 -43.59 -17.57 -24.87
CA GLU A 223 -44.81 -18.40 -24.78
C GLU A 223 -45.31 -18.75 -26.18
N THR A 224 -44.83 -19.90 -26.69
CA THR A 224 -45.46 -20.56 -27.84
C THR A 224 -46.87 -21.01 -27.44
N VAL A 225 -47.87 -20.24 -27.83
CA VAL A 225 -49.29 -20.61 -27.70
C VAL A 225 -49.55 -21.84 -28.59
N PRO A 226 -50.04 -22.97 -28.05
CA PRO A 226 -50.43 -24.11 -28.89
C PRO A 226 -51.73 -23.78 -29.62
N ILE A 227 -51.70 -23.85 -30.95
CA ILE A 227 -52.89 -23.78 -31.80
C ILE A 227 -53.67 -25.09 -31.64
N ASP A 228 -54.78 -25.05 -30.89
CA ASP A 228 -55.76 -26.13 -30.84
C ASP A 228 -56.75 -26.00 -32.02
N LEU A 229 -56.66 -26.94 -32.95
CA LEU A 229 -57.60 -27.15 -34.05
C LEU A 229 -58.64 -28.19 -33.61
N SER A 230 -59.65 -27.79 -32.84
CA SER A 230 -60.86 -28.60 -32.73
C SER A 230 -62.10 -27.82 -32.30
N ALA A 231 -63.21 -28.16 -32.97
CA ALA A 231 -64.61 -27.88 -32.65
C ALA A 231 -65.24 -26.58 -33.17
N GLU A 232 -65.65 -26.63 -34.45
CA GLU A 232 -66.95 -26.11 -34.86
C GLU A 232 -68.06 -26.77 -34.04
N ASN A 233 -68.82 -26.02 -33.24
CA ASN A 233 -70.28 -26.08 -33.26
C ASN A 233 -70.93 -24.94 -32.46
N ASP A 234 -72.02 -24.44 -33.03
CA ASP A 234 -73.17 -23.76 -32.41
C ASP A 234 -73.17 -22.23 -32.18
N SER A 235 -73.62 -21.54 -33.25
CA SER A 235 -74.91 -20.84 -33.35
C SER A 235 -75.46 -20.00 -32.17
N LEU A 236 -75.70 -18.70 -32.48
CA LEU A 236 -76.91 -17.87 -32.16
C LEU A 236 -77.15 -17.57 -30.65
N GLU A 237 -77.45 -16.37 -30.14
CA GLU A 237 -78.21 -15.17 -30.55
C GLU A 237 -77.91 -14.05 -29.49
N ARG A 238 -77.69 -12.77 -29.85
CA ARG A 238 -78.64 -11.62 -29.67
C ARG A 238 -79.26 -11.48 -28.26
N VAL A 239 -79.33 -10.35 -27.53
CA VAL A 239 -79.30 -8.89 -27.75
C VAL A 239 -79.04 -8.21 -26.37
N SER A 240 -78.51 -6.98 -26.41
CA SER A 240 -78.27 -6.02 -25.31
C SER A 240 -79.56 -5.38 -24.70
N PRO A 241 -79.54 -4.15 -24.13
CA PRO A 241 -79.35 -3.76 -22.72
C PRO A 241 -80.61 -3.10 -22.08
N GLU A 242 -80.55 -2.72 -20.79
CA GLU A 242 -81.24 -1.59 -20.09
C GLU A 242 -81.42 -1.94 -18.58
N ALA A 243 -80.79 -1.25 -17.63
CA ALA A 243 -81.20 0.00 -16.98
C ALA A 243 -82.51 -0.09 -16.14
N GLN A 244 -82.39 -0.24 -14.81
CA GLN A 244 -82.85 0.74 -13.80
C GLN A 244 -82.96 0.16 -12.37
N ALA A 245 -82.55 1.03 -11.43
CA ALA A 245 -83.07 1.24 -10.07
C ALA A 245 -82.59 0.35 -8.89
N ALA A 246 -81.99 1.09 -7.93
CA ALA A 246 -81.81 0.84 -6.49
C ALA A 246 -80.74 -0.17 -6.05
#